data_AF-X0ZL31-F1
#
_entry.id   AF-X0ZL31-F1
#
_cell.length_a   1.000
_cell.length_b   1.000
_cell.length_c   1.000
_cell.angle_alpha   90.00
_cell.angle_beta   90.00
_cell.angle_gamma   90.00
#
_symmetry.space_group_name_H-M   'P 1'
#
loop_
_entity.id
_entity.type
_entity.pdbx_description
1 polymer ?
#
loop_
_entity_poly.entity_id
_entity_poly.type
_entity_poly.pdbx_seq_one_letter_code
_entity_poly.pdbx_strand_id
1 'polypeptide(L)'
;LQIKYKGKNIADVLELTVEEAVSFFRNIPQIKRKLKTLHDVGLGYIRLGQPATTLSGGEAQRVKLSKELSKIGTGKTLYILDEPTTGLHFADIEKLLDVLNRLVDKGNTVLVIEHNPDVIKVADYIIDLGPEGGDEGGELVAFGSPEEISQNRRSYTGEILKKALSG
;
A
#
# COMPACT_ATOMS: atom_id res chain seq x y z
N LEU A 1 7.23 20.59 -30.75
CA LEU A 1 5.84 20.16 -30.44
C LEU A 1 4.92 21.37 -30.54
N GLN A 2 4.10 21.48 -31.61
CA GLN A 2 3.31 22.70 -31.90
C GLN A 2 1.90 22.71 -31.27
N ILE A 3 1.33 21.55 -30.93
CA ILE A 3 0.00 21.44 -30.31
C ILE A 3 0.11 21.69 -28.80
N LYS A 4 -0.75 22.56 -28.27
CA LYS A 4 -0.79 22.91 -26.84
C LYS A 4 -2.20 22.74 -26.27
N TYR A 5 -2.27 22.27 -25.03
CA TYR A 5 -3.46 22.28 -24.20
C TYR A 5 -3.19 23.12 -22.96
N LYS A 6 -4.00 24.16 -22.72
CA LYS A 6 -3.78 25.14 -21.63
C LYS A 6 -2.32 25.66 -21.56
N GLY A 7 -1.74 25.95 -22.72
CA GLY A 7 -0.38 26.47 -22.83
C GLY A 7 0.76 25.44 -22.75
N LYS A 8 0.48 24.17 -22.42
CA LYS A 8 1.47 23.08 -22.33
C LYS A 8 1.38 22.14 -23.52
N ASN A 9 2.52 21.75 -24.09
CA ASN A 9 2.60 20.65 -25.06
C ASN A 9 2.69 19.29 -24.33
N ILE A 10 2.68 18.17 -25.06
CA ILE A 10 2.68 16.83 -24.43
C ILE A 10 3.94 16.53 -23.60
N ALA A 11 5.11 17.01 -24.01
CA ALA A 11 6.33 16.88 -23.21
C ALA A 11 6.22 17.69 -21.92
N ASP A 12 5.72 18.94 -21.99
CA ASP A 12 5.50 19.77 -20.80
C ASP A 12 4.49 19.15 -19.82
N VAL A 13 3.54 18.35 -20.32
CA VAL A 13 2.58 17.60 -19.51
C VAL A 13 3.24 16.39 -18.85
N LEU A 14 4.10 15.67 -19.57
CA LEU A 14 4.83 14.52 -19.02
C LEU A 14 5.85 14.92 -17.95
N GLU A 15 6.33 16.17 -17.98
CA GLU A 15 7.21 16.73 -16.95
C GLU A 15 6.49 17.16 -15.67
N LEU A 16 5.15 17.24 -15.67
CA LEU A 16 4.39 17.57 -14.46
C LEU A 16 4.53 16.49 -13.40
N THR A 17 4.60 16.91 -12.14
CA THR A 17 4.38 15.98 -11.01
C THR A 17 2.93 15.51 -11.00
N VAL A 18 2.64 14.39 -10.34
CA VAL A 18 1.27 13.91 -10.16
C VAL A 18 0.41 14.97 -9.47
N GLU A 19 0.92 15.65 -8.45
CA GLU A 19 0.21 16.73 -7.73
C GLU A 19 -0.14 17.90 -8.67
N GLU A 20 0.81 18.38 -9.45
CA GLU A 20 0.58 19.42 -10.45
C GLU A 20 -0.44 18.97 -11.50
N ALA A 21 -0.33 17.72 -11.95
CA ALA A 21 -1.22 17.14 -12.94
C ALA A 21 -2.67 17.00 -12.41
N VAL A 22 -2.87 16.65 -11.14
CA VAL A 22 -4.20 16.63 -10.50
C VAL A 22 -4.87 18.00 -10.61
N SER A 23 -4.11 19.07 -10.33
CA SER A 23 -4.58 20.45 -10.45
C SER A 23 -4.82 20.87 -11.90
N PHE A 24 -3.90 20.54 -12.80
CA PHE A 24 -3.96 20.88 -14.22
C PHE A 24 -5.17 20.24 -14.93
N PHE A 25 -5.47 18.98 -14.61
CA PHE A 25 -6.58 18.19 -15.15
C PHE A 25 -7.84 18.21 -14.28
N ARG A 26 -7.99 19.17 -13.35
CA ARG A 26 -9.13 19.24 -12.42
C ARG A 26 -10.53 19.20 -13.08
N ASN A 27 -10.65 19.69 -14.32
CA ASN A 27 -11.90 19.75 -15.09
C ASN A 27 -12.08 18.54 -16.03
N ILE A 28 -11.19 17.54 -16.01
CA ILE A 28 -11.32 16.29 -16.79
C ILE A 28 -11.47 15.13 -15.79
N PRO A 29 -12.70 14.77 -15.39
CA PRO A 29 -12.94 13.82 -14.29
C PRO A 29 -12.26 12.47 -14.46
N GLN A 30 -12.24 11.94 -15.70
CA GLN A 30 -11.64 10.64 -16.00
C GLN A 30 -10.12 10.61 -15.75
N ILE A 31 -9.41 11.70 -16.10
CA ILE A 31 -7.96 11.83 -15.87
C ILE A 31 -7.72 12.12 -14.39
N LYS A 32 -8.45 13.09 -13.81
CA LYS A 32 -8.35 13.46 -12.40
C LYS A 32 -8.49 12.24 -11.48
N ARG A 33 -9.43 11.32 -11.76
CA ARG A 33 -9.63 10.11 -10.96
C ARG A 33 -8.38 9.23 -10.90
N LYS A 34 -7.70 9.01 -12.04
CA LYS A 34 -6.48 8.21 -12.12
C LYS A 34 -5.27 8.89 -11.47
N LEU A 35 -5.16 10.21 -11.64
CA LEU A 35 -4.10 10.99 -11.01
C LEU A 35 -4.29 11.07 -9.49
N LYS A 36 -5.54 11.20 -9.04
CA LYS A 36 -5.87 11.20 -7.62
C LYS A 36 -5.49 9.87 -6.97
N THR A 37 -5.66 8.73 -7.64
CA THR A 37 -5.20 7.44 -7.07
C THR A 37 -3.69 7.37 -6.93
N LEU A 38 -2.91 7.95 -7.85
CA LEU A 38 -1.45 8.05 -7.71
C LEU A 38 -1.07 8.99 -6.55
N HIS A 39 -1.74 10.13 -6.45
CA HIS A 39 -1.53 11.07 -5.36
C HIS A 39 -1.86 10.44 -4.00
N ASP A 40 -3.01 9.79 -3.89
CA ASP A 40 -3.49 9.19 -2.64
C ASP A 40 -2.58 8.04 -2.15
N VAL A 41 -1.83 7.38 -3.04
CA VAL A 41 -0.82 6.36 -2.63
C VAL A 41 0.53 6.99 -2.25
N GLY A 42 0.61 8.32 -2.16
CA GLY A 42 1.84 9.03 -1.77
C GLY A 42 2.79 9.35 -2.92
N LEU A 43 2.39 9.16 -4.18
CA LEU A 43 3.23 9.43 -5.35
C LEU A 43 2.98 10.83 -5.94
N GLY A 44 2.59 11.82 -5.12
CA GLY A 44 2.34 13.19 -5.58
C GLY A 44 3.56 13.84 -6.26
N TYR A 45 4.76 13.47 -5.83
CA TYR A 45 6.02 14.10 -6.24
C TYR A 45 6.63 13.52 -7.53
N ILE A 46 6.23 12.31 -7.97
CA ILE A 46 6.80 11.71 -9.18
C ILE A 46 6.27 12.41 -10.43
N ARG A 47 7.08 12.43 -11.50
CA ARG A 47 6.64 12.99 -12.79
C ARG A 47 5.85 11.97 -13.60
N LEU A 48 4.87 12.43 -14.37
CA LEU A 48 4.04 11.54 -15.20
C LEU A 48 4.85 10.75 -16.23
N GLY A 49 5.89 11.35 -16.80
CA GLY A 49 6.79 10.75 -17.76
C GLY A 49 8.04 10.11 -17.17
N GLN A 50 8.12 9.98 -15.84
CA GLN A 50 9.29 9.39 -15.18
C GLN A 50 9.52 7.96 -15.71
N PRO A 51 10.72 7.63 -16.23
CA PRO A 51 11.00 6.28 -16.72
C PRO A 51 10.78 5.23 -15.64
N ALA A 52 10.09 4.14 -15.96
CA ALA A 52 9.81 3.08 -14.99
C ALA A 52 11.09 2.44 -14.40
N THR A 53 12.20 2.50 -15.14
CA THR A 53 13.52 2.01 -14.71
C THR A 53 14.18 2.86 -13.63
N THR A 54 13.69 4.07 -13.37
CA THR A 54 14.23 4.96 -12.33
C THR A 54 13.37 5.01 -11.07
N LEU A 55 12.26 4.27 -11.03
CA LEU A 55 11.43 4.13 -9.84
C LEU A 55 12.10 3.19 -8.83
N SER A 56 12.09 3.56 -7.56
CA SER A 56 12.39 2.65 -6.46
C SER A 56 11.38 1.50 -6.40
N GLY A 57 11.75 0.41 -5.72
CA GLY A 57 10.85 -0.73 -5.52
C GLY A 57 9.51 -0.31 -4.89
N GLY A 58 9.57 0.51 -3.83
CA GLY A 58 8.39 1.04 -3.16
C GLY A 58 7.53 1.96 -4.03
N GLU A 59 8.13 2.76 -4.92
CA GLU A 59 7.37 3.55 -5.90
C GLU A 59 6.69 2.65 -6.93
N ALA A 60 7.40 1.68 -7.51
CA ALA A 60 6.84 0.75 -8.48
C ALA A 60 5.67 -0.05 -7.89
N GLN A 61 5.77 -0.44 -6.62
CA GLN A 61 4.68 -1.10 -5.89
C GLN A 61 3.47 -0.18 -5.70
N ARG A 62 3.67 1.07 -5.25
CA ARG A 62 2.60 2.04 -5.10
C ARG A 62 1.92 2.38 -6.44
N VAL A 63 2.66 2.41 -7.54
CA VAL A 63 2.06 2.54 -8.90
C VAL A 63 1.13 1.36 -9.19
N LYS A 64 1.53 0.11 -8.89
CA LYS A 64 0.67 -1.07 -9.05
C LYS A 64 -0.58 -0.98 -8.18
N LEU A 65 -0.45 -0.60 -6.92
CA LEU A 65 -1.58 -0.41 -6.00
C LEU A 65 -2.55 0.68 -6.48
N SER A 66 -2.03 1.80 -6.99
CA SER A 66 -2.86 2.89 -7.53
C SER A 66 -3.74 2.43 -8.69
N LYS A 67 -3.21 1.52 -9.54
CA LYS A 67 -3.94 0.95 -10.66
C LYS A 67 -5.11 0.10 -10.16
N GLU A 68 -4.90 -0.72 -9.14
CA GLU A 68 -5.95 -1.53 -8.53
C GLU A 68 -7.02 -0.66 -7.84
N LEU A 69 -6.61 0.36 -7.09
CA LEU A 69 -7.53 1.34 -6.49
C LEU A 69 -8.38 2.10 -7.52
N SER A 70 -7.87 2.29 -8.73
CA SER A 70 -8.58 3.00 -9.81
C SER A 70 -9.69 2.17 -10.46
N LYS A 71 -9.69 0.85 -10.27
CA LYS A 71 -10.72 -0.05 -10.79
C LYS A 71 -12.03 0.15 -10.02
N ILE A 72 -13.13 -0.13 -10.71
CA ILE A 72 -14.45 -0.22 -10.07
C ILE A 72 -14.41 -1.50 -9.23
N GLY A 73 -14.49 -1.35 -7.91
CA GLY A 73 -14.43 -2.47 -6.98
C GLY A 73 -15.64 -3.37 -7.17
N THR A 74 -15.40 -4.67 -7.25
CA THR A 74 -16.44 -5.71 -7.22
C THR A 74 -16.81 -6.12 -5.80
N GLY A 75 -16.00 -5.71 -4.80
CA GLY A 75 -16.08 -6.18 -3.41
C GLY A 75 -15.81 -7.68 -3.26
N LYS A 76 -15.13 -8.29 -4.23
CA LYS A 76 -14.91 -9.75 -4.30
C LYS A 76 -13.50 -10.08 -4.82
N THR A 77 -12.53 -9.21 -4.52
CA THR A 77 -11.13 -9.41 -4.92
C THR A 77 -10.29 -9.72 -3.69
N LEU A 78 -9.42 -10.72 -3.79
CA LEU A 78 -8.37 -10.99 -2.80
C LEU A 78 -7.06 -10.41 -3.32
N TYR A 79 -6.49 -9.47 -2.56
CA TYR A 79 -5.16 -8.92 -2.79
C TYR A 79 -4.17 -9.64 -1.87
N ILE A 80 -3.10 -10.19 -2.44
CA ILE A 80 -2.00 -10.81 -1.68
C ILE A 80 -0.76 -9.97 -1.88
N LEU A 81 -0.13 -9.54 -0.80
CA LEU A 81 1.11 -8.77 -0.81
C LEU A 81 2.17 -9.48 0.03
N ASP A 82 3.35 -9.61 -0.55
CA ASP A 82 4.52 -10.20 0.08
C ASP A 82 5.46 -9.07 0.52
N GLU A 83 5.65 -8.92 1.83
CA GLU A 83 6.44 -7.89 2.51
C GLU A 83 6.37 -6.49 1.89
N PRO A 84 5.17 -5.88 1.81
CA PRO A 84 4.99 -4.62 1.13
C PRO A 84 5.66 -3.42 1.82
N THR A 85 6.17 -3.56 3.05
CA THR A 85 6.92 -2.51 3.72
C THR A 85 8.43 -2.56 3.51
N THR A 86 8.95 -3.56 2.80
CA THR A 86 10.40 -3.71 2.59
C THR A 86 11.00 -2.47 1.92
N GLY A 87 11.91 -1.80 2.62
CA GLY A 87 12.59 -0.58 2.18
C GLY A 87 11.76 0.71 2.28
N LEU A 88 10.59 0.69 2.94
CA LEU A 88 9.79 1.89 3.19
C LEU A 88 10.18 2.56 4.51
N HIS A 89 10.20 3.90 4.50
CA HIS A 89 10.30 4.70 5.71
C HIS A 89 8.95 4.71 6.46
N PHE A 90 8.94 4.93 7.78
CA PHE A 90 7.73 4.92 8.62
C PHE A 90 6.56 5.75 8.05
N ALA A 91 6.81 6.99 7.63
CA ALA A 91 5.79 7.86 7.02
C ALA A 91 5.21 7.33 5.70
N ASP A 92 5.90 6.43 5.00
CA ASP A 92 5.38 5.78 3.79
C ASP A 92 4.62 4.49 4.10
N ILE A 93 4.89 3.84 5.24
CA ILE A 93 4.10 2.71 5.75
C ILE A 93 2.69 3.17 6.08
N GLU A 94 2.52 4.32 6.74
CA GLU A 94 1.19 4.89 7.04
C GLU A 94 0.37 5.10 5.75
N LYS A 95 0.98 5.68 4.71
CA LYS A 95 0.31 5.87 3.41
C LYS A 95 -0.04 4.55 2.74
N LEU A 96 0.81 3.54 2.86
CA LEU A 96 0.53 2.20 2.35
C LEU A 96 -0.66 1.59 3.10
N LEU A 97 -0.69 1.68 4.43
CA LEU A 97 -1.79 1.19 5.25
C LEU A 97 -3.11 1.87 4.89
N ASP A 98 -3.13 3.20 4.73
CA ASP A 98 -4.30 3.94 4.25
C ASP A 98 -4.83 3.40 2.90
N VAL A 99 -3.91 3.06 2.00
CA VAL A 99 -4.25 2.50 0.69
C VAL A 99 -4.85 1.10 0.79
N LEU A 100 -4.27 0.24 1.65
CA LEU A 100 -4.76 -1.12 1.87
C LEU A 100 -6.13 -1.09 2.55
N ASN A 101 -6.32 -0.25 3.57
CA ASN A 101 -7.61 -0.07 4.24
C ASN A 101 -8.70 0.40 3.27
N ARG A 102 -8.38 1.31 2.34
CA ARG A 102 -9.34 1.70 1.29
C ARG A 102 -9.70 0.58 0.31
N LEU A 103 -8.87 -0.44 0.15
CA LEU A 103 -9.25 -1.65 -0.60
C LEU A 103 -10.24 -2.49 0.22
N VAL A 104 -10.00 -2.63 1.52
CA VAL A 104 -10.89 -3.32 2.48
C VAL A 104 -12.24 -2.62 2.57
N ASP A 105 -12.27 -1.29 2.69
CA ASP A 105 -13.50 -0.47 2.72
C ASP A 105 -14.38 -0.64 1.48
N LYS A 106 -13.77 -1.00 0.34
CA LYS A 106 -14.48 -1.32 -0.90
C LYS A 106 -15.03 -2.76 -0.93
N GLY A 107 -14.96 -3.48 0.19
CA GLY A 107 -15.39 -4.86 0.36
C GLY A 107 -14.40 -5.91 -0.14
N ASN A 108 -13.14 -5.54 -0.44
CA ASN A 108 -12.14 -6.52 -0.85
C ASN A 108 -11.43 -7.13 0.36
N THR A 109 -10.73 -8.24 0.15
CA THR A 109 -9.86 -8.83 1.16
C THR A 109 -8.41 -8.52 0.84
N VAL A 110 -7.63 -8.15 1.84
CA VAL A 110 -6.19 -7.93 1.72
C VAL A 110 -5.49 -8.90 2.67
N LEU A 111 -4.61 -9.74 2.12
CA LEU A 111 -3.72 -10.62 2.86
C LEU A 111 -2.30 -10.10 2.66
N VAL A 112 -1.62 -9.89 3.78
CA VAL A 112 -0.25 -9.39 3.79
C VAL A 112 0.65 -10.36 4.55
N ILE A 113 1.80 -10.68 3.96
CA ILE A 113 2.92 -11.32 4.67
C ILE A 113 3.82 -10.20 5.17
N GLU A 114 3.98 -10.09 6.49
CA GLU A 114 4.74 -9.00 7.10
C GLU A 114 5.45 -9.45 8.37
N HIS A 115 6.54 -8.76 8.67
CA HIS A 115 7.26 -8.85 9.93
C HIS A 115 7.30 -7.50 10.67
N ASN A 116 6.78 -6.42 10.05
CA ASN A 116 6.76 -5.09 10.65
C ASN A 116 5.62 -4.94 11.68
N PRO A 117 5.92 -4.69 12.98
CA PRO A 117 4.90 -4.55 14.01
C PRO A 117 3.90 -3.41 13.77
N ASP A 118 4.30 -2.34 13.07
CA ASP A 118 3.41 -1.22 12.77
C ASP A 118 2.30 -1.59 11.77
N VAL A 119 2.54 -2.59 10.92
CA VAL A 119 1.52 -3.15 10.03
C VAL A 119 0.71 -4.22 10.75
N ILE A 120 1.39 -5.12 11.46
CA ILE A 120 0.72 -6.26 12.11
C ILE A 120 -0.28 -5.76 13.16
N LYS A 121 0.05 -4.71 13.92
CA LYS A 121 -0.80 -4.18 15.00
C LYS A 121 -2.12 -3.56 14.50
N VAL A 122 -2.20 -3.15 13.24
CA VAL A 122 -3.41 -2.54 12.66
C VAL A 122 -4.24 -3.51 11.84
N ALA A 123 -3.83 -4.78 11.75
CA ALA A 123 -4.57 -5.80 11.04
C ALA A 123 -5.86 -6.17 11.80
N ASP A 124 -6.94 -6.44 11.06
CA ASP A 124 -8.19 -6.95 11.65
C ASP A 124 -8.04 -8.40 12.15
N TYR A 125 -7.16 -9.17 11.51
CA TYR A 125 -6.98 -10.59 11.76
C TYR A 125 -5.57 -11.05 11.38
N ILE A 126 -4.98 -11.89 12.21
CA ILE A 126 -3.63 -12.41 12.07
C ILE A 126 -3.68 -13.94 12.03
N ILE A 127 -2.82 -14.53 11.21
CA ILE A 127 -2.50 -15.95 11.19
C ILE A 127 -1.01 -16.05 11.47
N ASP A 128 -0.65 -16.57 12.64
CA ASP A 128 0.74 -16.69 13.09
C ASP A 128 1.25 -18.11 12.85
N LEU A 129 2.38 -18.19 12.15
CA LEU A 129 3.02 -19.45 11.76
C LEU A 129 4.36 -19.62 12.48
N GLY A 130 4.70 -20.85 12.81
CA GLY A 130 5.95 -21.16 13.52
C GLY A 130 5.86 -22.52 14.22
N PRO A 131 6.30 -22.63 15.49
CA PRO A 131 6.93 -21.58 16.31
C PRO A 131 8.30 -21.18 15.78
N GLU A 132 9.05 -22.11 15.20
CA GLU A 132 10.38 -21.86 14.63
C GLU A 132 10.33 -21.80 13.10
N GLY A 133 11.49 -21.57 12.47
CA GLY A 133 11.68 -21.72 11.03
C GLY A 133 12.17 -23.12 10.65
N GLY A 134 12.10 -23.46 9.35
CA GLY A 134 12.62 -24.73 8.83
C GLY A 134 11.78 -25.94 9.26
N ASP A 135 12.45 -27.05 9.57
CA ASP A 135 11.80 -28.33 9.93
C ASP A 135 11.02 -28.27 11.25
N GLU A 136 11.31 -27.28 12.10
CA GLU A 136 10.64 -27.04 13.38
C GLU A 136 9.49 -26.02 13.28
N GLY A 137 9.16 -25.61 12.04
CA GLY A 137 8.09 -24.66 11.73
C GLY A 137 6.91 -25.28 10.97
N GLY A 138 6.11 -24.40 10.36
CA GLY A 138 4.99 -24.79 9.51
C GLY A 138 3.70 -25.14 10.28
N GLU A 139 3.66 -24.92 11.59
CA GLU A 139 2.45 -25.05 12.40
C GLU A 139 1.70 -23.73 12.51
N LEU A 140 0.37 -23.82 12.65
CA LEU A 140 -0.47 -22.70 13.07
C LEU A 140 -0.31 -22.49 14.58
N VAL A 141 0.42 -21.45 14.97
CA VAL A 141 0.71 -21.15 16.39
C VAL A 141 -0.46 -20.43 17.04
N ALA A 142 -1.03 -19.45 16.34
CA ALA A 142 -2.12 -18.61 16.81
C ALA A 142 -2.90 -18.00 15.64
N PHE A 143 -4.15 -17.61 15.88
CA PHE A 143 -4.92 -16.78 14.96
C PHE A 143 -5.92 -15.93 15.74
N GLY A 144 -6.31 -14.79 15.18
CA GLY A 144 -7.24 -13.86 15.82
C GLY A 144 -6.83 -12.39 15.63
N SER A 145 -7.45 -11.52 16.41
CA SER A 145 -7.09 -10.09 16.49
C SER A 145 -5.68 -9.87 17.07
N PRO A 146 -5.03 -8.72 16.78
CA PRO A 146 -3.75 -8.36 17.39
C PRO A 146 -3.74 -8.49 18.92
N GLU A 147 -4.83 -8.11 19.58
CA GLU A 147 -5.00 -8.23 21.03
C GLU A 147 -5.01 -9.69 21.48
N GLU A 148 -5.72 -10.58 20.78
CA GLU A 148 -5.75 -12.02 21.09
C GLU A 148 -4.37 -12.67 20.88
N ILE A 149 -3.69 -12.35 19.77
CA ILE A 149 -2.32 -12.84 19.51
C ILE A 149 -1.36 -12.36 20.60
N SER A 150 -1.48 -11.11 21.07
CA SER A 150 -0.60 -10.54 22.10
C SER A 150 -0.63 -11.27 23.46
N GLN A 151 -1.69 -12.04 23.72
CA GLN A 151 -1.83 -12.84 24.94
C GLN A 151 -1.25 -14.26 24.80
N ASN A 152 -0.95 -14.71 23.57
CA ASN A 152 -0.44 -16.05 23.32
C ASN A 152 1.06 -16.14 23.60
N ARG A 153 1.43 -16.87 24.66
CA ARG A 153 2.82 -17.05 25.09
C ARG A 153 3.67 -17.94 24.16
N ARG A 154 3.05 -18.70 23.25
CA ARG A 154 3.74 -19.54 22.26
C ARG A 154 4.08 -18.76 20.98
N SER A 155 3.53 -17.55 20.81
CA SER A 155 3.70 -16.72 19.63
C SER A 155 4.80 -15.68 19.84
N TYR A 156 5.88 -15.76 19.04
CA TYR A 156 6.89 -14.69 18.98
C TYR A 156 6.29 -13.37 18.51
N THR A 157 5.38 -13.44 17.53
CA THR A 157 4.59 -12.29 17.05
C THR A 157 3.80 -11.65 18.19
N GLY A 158 3.16 -12.45 19.04
CA GLY A 158 2.43 -11.99 20.23
C GLY A 158 3.31 -11.25 21.24
N GLU A 159 4.53 -11.72 21.48
CA GLU A 159 5.47 -11.04 22.39
C GLU A 159 5.83 -9.63 21.89
N ILE A 160 6.05 -9.49 20.57
CA ILE A 160 6.37 -8.21 19.94
C ILE A 160 5.14 -7.29 19.93
N LEU A 161 3.97 -7.82 19.57
CA LEU A 161 2.72 -7.06 19.56
C LEU A 161 2.34 -6.52 20.92
N LYS A 162 2.58 -7.29 21.99
CA LYS A 162 2.33 -6.83 23.36
C LYS A 162 3.06 -5.53 23.69
N LYS A 163 4.29 -5.37 23.18
CA LYS A 163 5.07 -4.13 23.34
C LYS A 163 4.53 -3.00 22.45
N ALA A 164 4.18 -3.33 21.20
CA ALA A 164 3.67 -2.36 20.22
C ALA A 164 2.27 -1.81 20.52
N LEU A 165 1.41 -2.58 21.21
CA LEU A 165 0.06 -2.16 21.62
C LEU A 165 0.03 -1.37 22.94
N SER A 166 1.11 -1.44 23.73
CA SER A 166 1.19 -0.79 25.05
C SER A 166 1.81 0.62 24.99
N GLY A 167 2.25 1.07 23.82
CA GLY A 167 2.86 2.39 23.58
C GLY A 167 2.01 3.23 22.64
#